data_AF-A0A0V0HUE4-F1
#
_entry.id   AF-A0A0V0HUE4-F1
#
_cell.length_a   1.000
_cell.length_b   1.000
_cell.length_c   1.000
_cell.angle_alpha   90.00
_cell.angle_beta   90.00
_cell.angle_gamma   90.00
#
_symmetry.space_group_name_H-M   'P 1'
#
loop_
_entity.id
_entity.type
_entity.pdbx_description
1 polymer ?
#
loop_
_entity_poly.entity_id
_entity_poly.type
_entity_poly.pdbx_seq_one_letter_code
_entity_poly.pdbx_strand_id
1 'polypeptide(L)'
;MDGADVSVEGKVTCASWIKRPENTHLVVIGKSTGTCSSLEIFSFNSENTSLSSSPKATYVLEEGGEPVRIAVHPSGDDFVCSTTTGCKLFELYGHEDNIKFVCKEFPIQDVGPQKCMAFSVDGSKLATGGVDGHFRLFEWPTMRIIVDEPKAHKSFRDMDFTYS
;
A
#
# COMPACT_ATOMS: atom_id res chain seq x y z
N MET A 1 -1.83 34.66 20.31
CA MET A 1 -2.75 34.26 19.23
C MET A 1 -2.25 32.91 18.78
N ASP A 2 -2.75 31.87 19.42
CA ASP A 2 -2.31 30.50 19.18
C ASP A 2 -2.94 30.03 17.88
N GLY A 3 -2.12 29.94 16.83
CA GLY A 3 -2.48 29.30 15.58
C GLY A 3 -2.58 27.81 15.86
N ALA A 4 -3.80 27.34 16.15
CA ALA A 4 -4.09 25.92 16.11
C ALA A 4 -3.81 25.43 14.69
N ASP A 5 -2.80 24.56 14.57
CA ASP A 5 -2.56 23.77 13.38
C ASP A 5 -3.77 22.83 13.25
N VAL A 6 -4.77 23.27 12.49
CA VAL A 6 -5.92 22.44 12.14
C VAL A 6 -5.38 21.42 11.16
N SER A 7 -4.90 20.29 11.68
CA SER A 7 -4.69 19.09 10.89
C SER A 7 -6.03 18.77 10.21
N VAL A 8 -6.18 19.14 8.95
CA VAL A 8 -7.35 18.81 8.15
C VAL A 8 -7.35 17.29 8.04
N GLU A 9 -8.14 16.63 8.87
CA GLU A 9 -8.13 15.18 9.01
C GLU A 9 -8.63 14.56 7.70
N GLY A 10 -7.70 14.10 6.87
CA GLY A 10 -8.01 13.48 5.58
C GLY A 10 -8.80 12.19 5.76
N LYS A 11 -9.74 11.93 4.84
CA LYS A 11 -10.53 10.70 4.85
C LYS A 11 -9.61 9.51 4.59
N VAL A 12 -9.69 8.50 5.46
CA VAL A 12 -9.04 7.20 5.23
C VAL A 12 -9.70 6.51 4.03
N THR A 13 -8.89 6.14 3.03
CA THR A 13 -9.36 5.49 1.80
C THR A 13 -8.99 4.01 1.77
N CYS A 14 -7.86 3.64 2.35
CA CYS A 14 -7.39 2.26 2.44
C CYS A 14 -6.43 2.11 3.62
N ALA A 15 -6.27 0.89 4.12
CA ALA A 15 -5.29 0.56 5.15
C ALA A 15 -4.88 -0.90 5.01
N SER A 16 -3.68 -1.23 5.50
CA SER A 16 -3.22 -2.62 5.59
C SER A 16 -2.28 -2.81 6.77
N TRP A 17 -2.29 -4.03 7.32
CA TRP A 17 -1.36 -4.44 8.35
C TRP A 17 0.01 -4.72 7.75
N ILE A 18 1.05 -4.25 8.43
CA ILE A 18 2.42 -4.61 8.18
C ILE A 18 2.88 -5.45 9.37
N LYS A 19 3.17 -6.71 9.10
CA LYS A 19 3.65 -7.67 10.10
C LYS A 19 5.12 -7.90 9.86
N ARG A 20 5.95 -7.61 10.86
CA ARG A 20 7.37 -7.93 10.84
C ARG A 20 7.70 -9.03 11.84
N PRO A 21 8.74 -9.86 11.60
CA PRO A 21 9.09 -10.99 12.45
C PRO A 21 9.37 -10.62 13.92
N GLU A 22 9.86 -9.41 14.20
CA GLU A 22 10.16 -8.91 15.55
C GLU A 22 8.92 -8.52 16.38
N ASN A 23 7.72 -8.93 15.97
CA ASN A 23 6.46 -8.65 16.64
C ASN A 23 6.08 -7.16 16.71
N THR A 24 6.73 -6.31 15.91
CA THR A 24 6.28 -4.94 15.68
C THR A 24 5.11 -4.98 14.71
N HIS A 25 3.90 -4.77 15.22
CA HIS A 25 2.70 -4.62 14.40
C HIS A 25 2.59 -3.17 13.97
N LEU A 26 2.65 -2.95 12.66
CA LEU A 26 2.51 -1.64 12.05
C LEU A 26 1.24 -1.64 11.19
N VAL A 27 0.70 -0.45 10.94
CA VAL A 27 -0.40 -0.24 10.00
C VAL A 27 -0.01 0.87 9.05
N VAL A 28 -0.15 0.62 7.75
CA VAL A 28 -0.10 1.68 6.74
C VAL A 28 -1.52 2.13 6.43
N ILE A 29 -1.74 3.44 6.44
CA ILE A 29 -3.03 4.08 6.18
C ILE A 29 -2.86 5.05 5.01
N GLY A 30 -3.68 4.88 3.97
CA GLY A 30 -3.85 5.87 2.91
C GLY A 30 -4.95 6.86 3.25
N LYS A 31 -4.64 8.15 3.14
CA LYS A 31 -5.58 9.26 3.37
C LYS A 31 -5.65 10.17 2.14
N SER A 32 -6.82 10.76 1.91
CA SER A 32 -7.01 11.87 0.96
C SER A 32 -7.88 12.96 1.60
N THR A 33 -7.49 14.22 1.42
CA THR A 33 -8.31 15.40 1.72
C THR A 33 -9.06 15.91 0.48
N GLY A 34 -8.90 15.24 -0.68
CA GLY A 34 -9.36 15.69 -1.99
C GLY A 34 -8.37 16.62 -2.71
N THR A 35 -7.44 17.24 -1.99
CA THR A 35 -6.37 18.09 -2.57
C THR A 35 -4.97 17.60 -2.24
N CYS A 36 -4.82 16.86 -1.13
CA CYS A 36 -3.57 16.23 -0.73
C CYS A 36 -3.84 14.78 -0.35
N SER A 37 -2.91 13.90 -0.70
CA SER A 37 -2.99 12.48 -0.38
C SER A 37 -1.69 12.03 0.30
N SER A 38 -1.81 11.16 1.30
CA SER A 38 -0.67 10.67 2.08
C SER A 38 -0.78 9.18 2.38
N LEU A 39 0.38 8.58 2.62
CA LEU A 39 0.54 7.28 3.26
C LEU A 39 1.19 7.50 4.62
N GLU A 40 0.58 6.96 5.67
CA GLU A 40 1.02 7.14 7.05
C GLU A 40 1.22 5.77 7.72
N ILE A 41 2.36 5.58 8.38
CA ILE A 41 2.63 4.39 9.20
C ILE A 41 2.33 4.69 10.66
N PHE A 42 1.58 3.82 11.31
CA PHE A 42 1.35 3.85 12.75
C PHE A 42 1.86 2.57 13.38
N SER A 43 2.37 2.66 14.61
CA SER A 43 2.63 1.47 15.43
C SER A 43 1.36 1.06 16.15
N PHE A 44 1.08 -0.23 16.21
CA PHE A 44 -0.02 -0.80 16.97
C PHE A 44 0.48 -1.41 18.28
N ASN A 45 -0.10 -0.98 19.40
CA ASN A 45 0.13 -1.56 20.71
C ASN A 45 -0.99 -2.57 21.01
N SER A 46 -0.63 -3.85 21.11
CA SER A 46 -1.58 -4.94 21.37
C SER A 46 -2.10 -4.97 22.80
N GLU A 47 -1.36 -4.43 23.77
CA GLU A 47 -1.76 -4.46 25.20
C GLU A 47 -2.98 -3.57 25.46
N ASN A 48 -3.05 -2.42 24.80
CA ASN A 48 -4.14 -1.47 24.93
C ASN A 48 -4.98 -1.32 23.64
N THR A 49 -4.70 -2.13 22.62
CA THR A 49 -5.42 -2.14 21.33
C THR A 49 -5.49 -0.74 20.71
N SER A 50 -4.38 0.00 20.70
CA SER A 50 -4.34 1.37 20.18
C SER A 50 -3.23 1.60 19.16
N LEU A 51 -3.44 2.56 18.27
CA LEU A 51 -2.40 3.07 17.39
C LEU A 51 -1.63 4.19 18.10
N SER A 52 -0.38 4.43 17.68
CA SER A 52 0.35 5.62 18.11
C SER A 52 -0.45 6.89 17.83
N SER A 53 -0.33 7.89 18.72
CA SER A 53 -1.05 9.16 18.58
C SER A 53 -0.62 9.98 17.36
N SER A 54 0.57 9.70 16.84
CA SER A 54 1.12 10.30 15.62
C SER A 54 1.70 9.22 14.70
N PRO A 55 1.77 9.49 13.38
CA PRO A 55 2.42 8.59 12.45
C PRO A 55 3.92 8.50 12.74
N LYS A 56 4.47 7.29 12.63
CA LYS A 56 5.90 6.98 12.69
C LYS A 56 6.62 7.37 11.41
N ALA A 57 5.89 7.40 10.30
CA ALA A 57 6.38 7.87 9.01
C ALA A 57 5.21 8.42 8.19
N THR A 58 5.45 9.45 7.40
CA THR A 58 4.49 10.01 6.44
C THR A 58 5.15 10.17 5.08
N TYR A 59 4.46 9.74 4.02
CA TYR A 59 4.83 10.00 2.63
C TYR A 59 3.68 10.75 1.95
N VAL A 60 3.98 11.88 1.34
CA VAL A 60 3.01 12.67 0.58
C VAL A 60 3.01 12.19 -0.86
N LEU A 61 1.85 11.77 -1.35
CA LEU A 61 1.66 11.34 -2.74
C LEU A 61 1.60 12.57 -3.66
N GLU A 62 1.97 12.34 -4.92
CA GLU A 62 1.86 13.37 -5.97
C GLU A 62 0.40 13.81 -6.16
N GLU A 63 0.23 15.05 -6.63
CA GLU A 63 -1.08 15.63 -6.87
C GLU A 63 -1.93 14.74 -7.81
N GLY A 64 -3.19 14.50 -7.43
CA GLY A 64 -4.11 13.65 -8.17
C GLY A 64 -3.92 12.14 -7.99
N GLY A 65 -2.89 11.69 -7.28
CA GLY A 65 -2.61 10.26 -6.99
C GLY A 65 -3.21 9.79 -5.68
N GLU A 66 -4.54 9.71 -5.58
CA GLU A 66 -5.21 9.27 -4.35
C GLU A 66 -5.01 7.76 -4.10
N PRO A 67 -4.70 7.32 -2.88
CA PRO A 67 -4.48 5.92 -2.56
C PRO A 67 -5.81 5.15 -2.59
N VAL A 68 -5.84 4.02 -3.29
CA VAL A 68 -7.02 3.19 -3.54
C VAL A 68 -6.94 1.83 -2.83
N ARG A 69 -5.79 1.17 -2.91
CA ARG A 69 -5.58 -0.17 -2.33
C ARG A 69 -4.12 -0.35 -1.96
N ILE A 70 -3.86 -1.03 -0.86
CA ILE A 70 -2.50 -1.35 -0.40
C ILE A 70 -2.37 -2.87 -0.28
N ALA A 71 -1.28 -3.43 -0.83
CA ALA A 71 -0.87 -4.81 -0.61
C ALA A 71 0.51 -4.81 0.03
N VAL A 72 0.64 -5.47 1.19
CA VAL A 72 1.89 -5.54 1.95
C VAL A 72 2.54 -6.89 1.69
N HIS A 73 3.85 -6.88 1.40
CA HIS A 73 4.62 -8.10 1.21
C HIS A 73 4.77 -8.84 2.55
N PRO A 74 4.75 -10.18 2.60
CA PRO A 74 4.82 -10.95 3.85
C PRO A 74 6.05 -10.70 4.73
N SER A 75 7.15 -10.18 4.18
CA SER A 75 8.31 -9.75 5.00
C SER A 75 7.99 -8.55 5.91
N GLY A 76 7.02 -7.73 5.52
CA GLY A 76 6.71 -6.46 6.18
C GLY A 76 7.67 -5.32 5.83
N ASP A 77 8.58 -5.52 4.87
CA ASP A 77 9.54 -4.51 4.44
C ASP A 77 9.13 -3.80 3.16
N ASP A 78 8.22 -4.38 2.39
CA ASP A 78 7.76 -3.81 1.12
C ASP A 78 6.24 -3.76 1.07
N PHE A 79 5.70 -2.78 0.37
CA PHE A 79 4.30 -2.77 0.00
C PHE A 79 4.08 -2.03 -1.31
N VAL A 80 2.95 -2.32 -1.96
CA VAL A 80 2.50 -1.64 -3.17
C VAL A 80 1.23 -0.88 -2.85
N CYS A 81 1.20 0.39 -3.23
CA CYS A 81 0.01 1.23 -3.19
C CYS A 81 -0.51 1.46 -4.61
N SER A 82 -1.73 1.03 -4.86
CA SER A 82 -2.51 1.43 -6.03
C SER A 82 -3.05 2.83 -5.77
N THR A 83 -2.88 3.73 -6.73
CA THR A 83 -3.41 5.08 -6.73
C THR A 83 -4.37 5.28 -7.91
N THR A 84 -5.11 6.38 -7.91
CA THR A 84 -5.93 6.80 -9.06
C THR A 84 -5.13 6.99 -10.35
N THR A 85 -3.82 7.20 -10.26
CA THR A 85 -2.91 7.44 -11.40
C THR A 85 -2.04 6.24 -11.76
N GLY A 86 -2.05 5.15 -10.98
CA GLY A 86 -1.23 3.98 -11.25
C GLY A 86 -0.88 3.19 -9.99
N CYS A 87 0.36 2.72 -9.90
CA CYS A 87 0.87 2.02 -8.72
C CYS A 87 2.22 2.61 -8.31
N LYS A 88 2.48 2.61 -7.00
CA LYS A 88 3.78 2.97 -6.42
C LYS A 88 4.25 1.84 -5.51
N LEU A 89 5.53 1.51 -5.63
CA LEU A 89 6.21 0.53 -4.76
C LEU A 89 6.92 1.28 -3.65
N PHE A 90 6.83 0.77 -2.43
CA PHE A 90 7.48 1.35 -1.27
C PHE A 90 8.27 0.29 -0.52
N GLU A 91 9.50 0.63 -0.19
CA GLU A 91 10.32 -0.10 0.77
C GLU A 91 10.32 0.67 2.10
N LEU A 92 10.27 -0.09 3.19
CA LEU A 92 10.24 0.40 4.55
C LEU A 92 11.54 0.03 5.26
N TYR A 93 12.29 1.04 5.67
CA TYR A 93 13.53 0.86 6.43
C TYR A 93 13.38 1.31 7.87
N GLY A 94 14.17 0.73 8.78
CA GLY A 94 14.21 1.08 10.20
C GLY A 94 13.18 0.32 11.04
N HIS A 95 13.31 0.40 12.36
CA HIS A 95 12.42 -0.25 13.33
C HIS A 95 11.79 0.79 14.26
N GLU A 96 10.62 0.43 14.80
CA GLU A 96 9.85 1.20 15.80
C GLU A 96 9.62 2.67 15.41
N ASP A 97 10.48 3.58 15.89
CA ASP A 97 10.33 5.03 15.77
C ASP A 97 11.09 5.66 14.60
N ASN A 98 11.92 4.89 13.88
CA ASN A 98 12.77 5.40 12.79
C ASN A 98 12.38 4.82 11.43
N ILE A 99 11.07 4.68 11.18
CA ILE A 99 10.56 4.12 9.92
C ILE A 99 10.71 5.15 8.80
N LYS A 100 11.17 4.70 7.63
CA LYS A 100 11.32 5.55 6.44
C LYS A 100 10.75 4.88 5.21
N PHE A 101 10.08 5.67 4.37
CA PHE A 101 9.65 5.27 3.03
C PHE A 101 10.76 5.48 2.01
N VAL A 102 10.96 4.51 1.13
CA VAL A 102 11.66 4.70 -0.15
C VAL A 102 10.66 4.35 -1.25
N CYS A 103 10.23 5.35 -2.00
CA CYS A 103 9.37 5.14 -3.16
C CYS A 103 10.21 4.67 -4.35
N LYS A 104 9.75 3.62 -5.03
CA LYS A 104 10.31 3.12 -6.28
C LYS A 104 9.24 3.10 -7.36
N GLU A 105 9.69 3.16 -8.60
CA GLU A 105 8.79 3.03 -9.75
C GLU A 105 8.19 1.63 -9.82
N PHE A 106 6.90 1.58 -10.12
CA PHE A 106 6.24 0.32 -10.47
C PHE A 106 6.44 0.05 -11.97
N PRO A 107 6.66 -1.20 -12.41
CA PRO A 107 7.08 -1.47 -13.79
C PRO A 107 6.01 -1.21 -14.85
N ILE A 108 4.73 -1.21 -14.47
CA ILE A 108 3.63 -0.87 -15.37
C ILE A 108 3.19 0.58 -15.12
N GLN A 109 3.15 1.34 -16.21
CA GLN A 109 2.73 2.74 -16.24
C GLN A 109 1.39 2.84 -16.98
N ASP A 110 0.65 3.91 -16.74
CA ASP A 110 -0.60 4.24 -17.47
C ASP A 110 -1.73 3.18 -17.39
N VAL A 111 -1.72 2.31 -16.38
CA VAL A 111 -2.73 1.21 -16.21
C VAL A 111 -3.95 1.59 -15.38
N GLY A 112 -4.03 2.84 -14.90
CA GLY A 112 -5.07 3.27 -13.95
C GLY A 112 -5.05 2.49 -12.62
N PRO A 113 -6.05 2.72 -11.74
CA PRO A 113 -6.08 2.10 -10.43
C PRO A 113 -6.27 0.58 -10.49
N GLN A 114 -5.40 -0.13 -9.76
CA GLN A 114 -5.55 -1.55 -9.47
C GLN A 114 -6.52 -1.72 -8.29
N LYS A 115 -7.66 -2.38 -8.52
CA LYS A 115 -8.77 -2.52 -7.55
C LYS A 115 -8.53 -3.62 -6.52
N CYS A 116 -7.82 -4.67 -6.92
CA CYS A 116 -7.36 -5.71 -6.01
C CYS A 116 -5.88 -5.99 -6.27
N MET A 117 -5.17 -6.30 -5.18
CA MET A 117 -3.76 -6.64 -5.18
C MET A 117 -3.51 -7.59 -4.01
N ALA A 118 -2.68 -8.61 -4.21
CA ALA A 118 -2.30 -9.54 -3.16
C ALA A 118 -0.89 -10.09 -3.42
N PHE A 119 -0.12 -10.26 -2.34
CA PHE A 119 1.11 -11.03 -2.38
C PHE A 119 0.82 -12.50 -2.11
N SER A 120 1.60 -13.40 -2.73
CA SER A 120 1.61 -14.80 -2.32
C SER A 120 2.17 -14.94 -0.91
N VAL A 121 1.78 -16.00 -0.20
CA VAL A 121 2.18 -16.26 1.19
C VAL A 121 3.70 -16.38 1.34
N ASP A 122 4.36 -16.98 0.35
CA ASP A 122 5.82 -17.09 0.29
C ASP A 122 6.54 -15.79 -0.14
N GLY A 123 5.78 -14.74 -0.45
CA GLY A 123 6.30 -13.44 -0.91
C GLY A 123 6.87 -13.45 -2.33
N SER A 124 6.87 -14.58 -3.04
CA SER A 124 7.53 -14.69 -4.34
C SER A 124 6.74 -14.09 -5.51
N LYS A 125 5.47 -13.72 -5.29
CA LYS A 125 4.57 -13.23 -6.34
C LYS A 125 3.69 -12.10 -5.85
N LEU A 126 3.37 -11.19 -6.78
CA LEU A 126 2.35 -10.16 -6.62
C LEU A 126 1.32 -10.32 -7.73
N ALA A 127 0.04 -10.37 -7.38
CA ALA A 127 -1.03 -10.35 -8.35
C ALA A 127 -1.81 -9.03 -8.27
N THR A 128 -2.24 -8.50 -9.42
CA THR A 128 -3.03 -7.27 -9.52
C THR A 128 -4.22 -7.45 -10.48
N GLY A 129 -5.31 -6.75 -10.19
CA GLY A 129 -6.49 -6.66 -11.05
C GLY A 129 -7.00 -5.23 -11.17
N GLY A 130 -6.99 -4.68 -12.38
CA GLY A 130 -7.21 -3.26 -12.63
C GLY A 130 -8.53 -2.86 -13.28
N VAL A 131 -8.76 -1.55 -13.37
CA VAL A 131 -9.86 -0.96 -14.15
C VAL A 131 -9.62 -1.03 -15.65
N ASP A 132 -8.37 -1.23 -16.06
CA ASP A 132 -7.98 -1.56 -17.44
C ASP A 132 -8.47 -2.95 -17.87
N GLY A 133 -9.00 -3.75 -16.94
CA GLY A 133 -9.54 -5.08 -17.20
C GLY A 133 -8.48 -6.18 -17.30
N HIS A 134 -7.22 -5.87 -16.96
CA HIS A 134 -6.14 -6.83 -16.96
C HIS A 134 -6.01 -7.53 -15.60
N PHE A 135 -5.76 -8.83 -15.65
CA PHE A 135 -5.18 -9.58 -14.54
C PHE A 135 -3.68 -9.72 -14.79
N ARG A 136 -2.86 -9.35 -13.80
CA ARG A 136 -1.40 -9.50 -13.89
C ARG A 136 -0.85 -10.28 -12.72
N LEU A 137 0.14 -11.11 -13.01
CA LEU A 137 0.93 -11.83 -12.03
C LEU A 137 2.40 -11.52 -12.26
N PHE A 138 3.07 -11.04 -11.23
CA PHE A 138 4.49 -10.67 -11.24
C PHE A 138 5.29 -11.65 -10.39
N GLU A 139 6.50 -11.94 -10.82
CA GLU A 139 7.57 -12.49 -9.99
C GLU A 139 8.13 -11.39 -9.11
N TRP A 140 8.32 -11.65 -7.82
CA TRP A 140 8.88 -10.70 -6.85
C TRP A 140 10.27 -11.17 -6.38
N PRO A 141 11.25 -10.26 -6.18
CA PRO A 141 11.20 -8.80 -6.33
C PRO A 141 11.62 -8.31 -7.73
N THR A 142 11.89 -9.23 -8.68
CA THR A 142 12.34 -8.86 -10.04
C THR A 142 11.30 -8.07 -10.82
N MET A 143 10.04 -8.16 -10.40
CA MET A 143 8.88 -7.57 -11.04
C MET A 143 8.69 -8.00 -12.51
N ARG A 144 9.21 -9.19 -12.85
CA ARG A 144 8.98 -9.80 -14.16
C ARG A 144 7.54 -10.27 -14.27
N ILE A 145 6.86 -9.90 -15.35
CA ILE A 145 5.50 -10.37 -15.64
C ILE A 145 5.55 -11.87 -15.97
N ILE A 146 4.81 -12.66 -15.18
CA ILE A 146 4.56 -14.09 -15.41
C ILE A 146 3.28 -14.25 -16.24
N VAL A 147 2.23 -13.49 -15.91
CA VAL A 147 0.94 -13.48 -16.61
C VAL A 147 0.49 -12.04 -16.80
N ASP A 148 0.03 -11.72 -18.01
CA ASP A 148 -0.72 -10.51 -18.31
C ASP A 148 -1.91 -10.90 -19.19
N GLU A 149 -3.06 -11.13 -18.56
CA GLU A 149 -4.26 -11.60 -19.22
C GLU A 149 -5.21 -10.41 -19.44
N PRO A 150 -5.33 -9.90 -20.68
CA PRO A 150 -6.25 -8.82 -21.00
C PRO A 150 -7.70 -9.30 -20.95
N LYS A 151 -8.62 -8.44 -20.52
CA LYS A 151 -10.07 -8.73 -20.47
C LYS A 151 -10.44 -9.96 -19.63
N ALA A 152 -9.59 -10.36 -18.69
CA ALA A 152 -9.90 -11.42 -17.73
C ALA A 152 -11.22 -11.13 -16.98
N HIS A 153 -11.53 -9.85 -16.71
CA HIS A 153 -12.87 -9.44 -16.27
C HIS A 153 -13.14 -7.95 -16.50
N LYS A 154 -14.43 -7.55 -16.53
CA LYS A 154 -14.83 -6.12 -16.64
C LYS A 154 -14.54 -5.28 -15.39
N SER A 155 -14.34 -5.95 -14.25
CA SER A 155 -13.92 -5.35 -12.99
C SER A 155 -13.51 -6.47 -12.05
N PHE A 156 -12.33 -6.33 -11.43
CA PHE A 156 -11.93 -7.12 -10.28
C PHE A 156 -12.42 -6.43 -9.00
N ARG A 157 -12.80 -7.21 -7.99
CA ARG A 157 -13.27 -6.69 -6.70
C ARG A 157 -12.40 -7.14 -5.54
N ASP A 158 -11.89 -8.37 -5.62
CA ASP A 158 -11.04 -8.94 -4.59
C ASP A 158 -10.15 -10.02 -5.20
N MET A 159 -9.09 -10.36 -4.48
CA MET A 159 -8.14 -11.41 -4.85
C MET A 159 -7.39 -11.87 -3.62
N ASP A 160 -7.10 -13.17 -3.53
CA ASP A 160 -6.28 -13.74 -2.48
C ASP A 160 -5.49 -14.94 -3.01
N PHE A 161 -4.38 -15.27 -2.34
CA PHE A 161 -3.63 -16.49 -2.58
C PHE A 161 -3.99 -17.54 -1.52
N THR A 162 -4.22 -18.78 -1.94
CA THR A 162 -4.42 -19.90 -1.01
C THR A 162 -3.11 -20.35 -0.39
N TYR A 163 -3.16 -20.77 0.87
CA TYR A 163 -2.13 -21.62 1.46
C TYR A 163 -2.15 -22.99 0.79
N SER A 164 -1.00 -23.46 0.31
CA SER A 164 -0.82 -24.84 -0.17
C SER A 164 -0.27 -25.74 0.92
#